data_AF-A0A2L0N468-F1
#
_entry.id   AF-A0A2L0N468-F1
#
_cell.length_a   1.000
_cell.length_b   1.000
_cell.length_c   1.000
_cell.angle_alpha   90.00
_cell.angle_beta   90.00
_cell.angle_gamma   90.00
#
_symmetry.space_group_name_H-M   'P 1'
#
loop_
_entity.id
_entity.type
_entity.pdbx_description
1 polymer ?
#
loop_
_entity_poly.entity_id
_entity_poly.type
_entity_poly.pdbx_seq_one_letter_code
_entity_poly.pdbx_strand_id
1 'polypeptide(L)'
;MATYTKEPSTCESEILFIGTTGLRHPTVHPDTVEMYIDVVAPDHWSTTYFEEVSLYIEVLTAGVKLAPGAADGNATIGEWSVWEGGDWVVKEPGRPPTDRLRLRRFKERVTGGGINGLTIYLSVTGLPEAGALELNAYCDAIYAVADTKSCRIHMQDFHVGQKLTGFLGRTPA
;
A
#
# COMPACT_ATOMS: atom_id res chain seq x y z
N MET A 1 -7.86 -9.79 15.55
CA MET A 1 -7.88 -10.18 14.13
C MET A 1 -7.85 -8.89 13.35
N ALA A 2 -7.03 -8.80 12.30
CA ALA A 2 -6.95 -7.59 11.45
C ALA A 2 -8.35 -7.12 11.02
N THR A 3 -8.58 -5.82 11.15
CA THR A 3 -9.79 -5.15 10.69
C THR A 3 -9.42 -3.89 9.93
N TYR A 4 -10.37 -3.35 9.17
CA TYR A 4 -10.22 -2.05 8.55
C TYR A 4 -11.50 -1.24 8.58
N THR A 5 -11.35 0.07 8.53
CA THR A 5 -12.42 1.05 8.32
C THR A 5 -12.06 1.98 7.17
N LYS A 6 -13.06 2.64 6.58
CA LYS A 6 -12.84 3.71 5.59
C LYS A 6 -13.02 5.08 6.23
N GLU A 7 -12.19 6.02 5.83
CA GLU A 7 -12.16 7.39 6.33
C GLU A 7 -12.27 8.41 5.18
N PRO A 8 -13.33 9.24 5.14
CA PRO A 8 -14.55 9.15 5.96
C PRO A 8 -15.37 7.89 5.63
N SER A 9 -16.25 7.48 6.54
CA SER A 9 -17.11 6.31 6.35
C SER A 9 -18.10 6.44 5.17
N THR A 10 -18.32 7.66 4.70
CA THR A 10 -19.16 7.97 3.53
C THR A 10 -18.35 8.03 2.23
N CYS A 11 -17.04 7.80 2.27
CA CYS A 11 -16.23 7.82 1.06
C CYS A 11 -16.68 6.71 0.10
N GLU A 12 -16.71 7.07 -1.18
CA GLU A 12 -16.94 6.17 -2.31
C GLU A 12 -15.80 6.37 -3.31
N SER A 13 -15.13 5.28 -3.66
CA SER A 13 -14.17 5.22 -4.75
C SER A 13 -14.73 4.29 -5.82
N GLU A 14 -14.48 4.61 -7.09
CA GLU A 14 -14.96 3.83 -8.22
C GLU A 14 -13.82 3.24 -9.06
N ILE A 15 -12.64 3.85 -9.03
CA ILE A 15 -11.56 3.55 -9.97
C ILE A 15 -10.46 2.72 -9.32
N LEU A 16 -9.94 3.17 -8.18
CA LEU A 16 -8.84 2.53 -7.49
C LEU A 16 -9.16 2.22 -6.04
N PHE A 17 -8.58 1.12 -5.56
CA PHE A 17 -8.75 0.63 -4.21
C PHE A 17 -7.43 0.08 -3.69
N ILE A 18 -7.26 0.14 -2.37
CA ILE A 18 -6.32 -0.75 -1.70
C ILE A 18 -6.89 -2.16 -1.82
N GLY A 19 -6.08 -3.07 -2.33
CA GLY A 19 -6.45 -4.45 -2.55
C GLY A 19 -6.03 -5.34 -1.39
N THR A 20 -5.68 -6.58 -1.72
CA THR A 20 -5.23 -7.55 -0.72
C THR A 20 -3.97 -7.02 -0.03
N THR A 21 -4.02 -6.97 1.29
CA THR A 21 -2.91 -6.52 2.14
C THR A 21 -2.62 -7.61 3.15
N GLY A 22 -1.36 -7.90 3.45
CA GLY A 22 -0.99 -8.93 4.42
C GLY A 22 0.40 -8.75 5.00
N LEU A 23 0.60 -9.37 6.15
CA LEU A 23 1.88 -9.45 6.84
C LEU A 23 2.35 -10.90 6.86
N ARG A 24 3.62 -11.13 6.53
CA ARG A 24 4.23 -12.46 6.54
C ARG A 24 5.71 -12.39 6.93
N HIS A 25 6.26 -13.52 7.34
CA HIS A 25 7.70 -13.71 7.29
C HIS A 25 8.09 -14.04 5.84
N PRO A 26 9.04 -13.31 5.23
CA PRO A 26 9.50 -13.66 3.90
C PRO A 26 10.33 -14.94 3.97
N THR A 27 10.22 -15.77 2.92
CA THR A 27 10.87 -17.10 2.87
C THR A 27 12.41 -17.02 2.98
N VAL A 28 13.00 -15.92 2.50
CA VAL A 28 14.46 -15.73 2.42
C VAL A 28 15.04 -15.14 3.71
N HIS A 29 14.25 -14.37 4.47
CA HIS A 29 14.67 -13.67 5.68
C HIS A 29 13.61 -13.81 6.78
N PRO A 30 13.47 -15.01 7.38
CA PRO A 30 12.38 -15.29 8.31
C PRO A 30 12.40 -14.38 9.56
N ASP A 31 13.56 -13.83 9.92
CA ASP A 31 13.70 -12.89 11.04
C ASP A 31 13.19 -11.47 10.72
N THR A 32 12.70 -11.24 9.51
CA THR A 32 12.10 -9.97 9.09
C THR A 32 10.61 -10.12 8.87
N VAL A 33 9.89 -9.01 8.97
CA VAL A 33 8.47 -8.95 8.62
C VAL A 33 8.35 -8.25 7.27
N GLU A 34 7.59 -8.86 6.37
CA GLU A 34 7.24 -8.31 5.08
C GLU A 34 5.75 -7.99 5.04
N MET A 35 5.43 -6.81 4.55
CA MET A 35 4.08 -6.43 4.17
C MET A 35 3.95 -6.51 2.65
N TYR A 36 2.88 -7.11 2.16
CA TYR A 36 2.44 -6.93 0.78
C TYR A 36 1.13 -6.15 0.76
N ILE A 37 0.98 -5.26 -0.19
CA ILE A 37 -0.20 -4.41 -0.38
C ILE A 37 -0.46 -4.25 -1.86
N ASP A 38 -1.70 -4.51 -2.28
CA ASP A 38 -2.11 -4.35 -3.67
C ASP A 38 -2.72 -2.97 -3.91
N VAL A 39 -2.49 -2.41 -5.10
CA VAL A 39 -3.41 -1.43 -5.71
C VAL A 39 -4.19 -2.15 -6.79
N VAL A 40 -5.52 -2.07 -6.72
CA VAL A 40 -6.43 -2.78 -7.64
C VAL A 40 -7.45 -1.83 -8.25
N ALA A 41 -7.91 -2.19 -9.45
CA ALA A 41 -8.98 -1.51 -10.17
C ALA A 41 -10.09 -2.51 -10.53
N PRO A 42 -11.37 -2.11 -10.60
CA PRO A 42 -12.43 -2.96 -11.12
C PRO A 42 -12.18 -3.36 -12.57
N ASP A 43 -12.75 -4.48 -13.00
CA ASP A 43 -12.49 -5.06 -14.33
C ASP A 43 -12.79 -4.10 -15.50
N HIS A 44 -13.78 -3.22 -15.37
CA HIS A 44 -14.11 -2.23 -16.40
C HIS A 44 -13.04 -1.14 -16.56
N TRP A 45 -12.18 -0.94 -15.56
CA TRP A 45 -10.99 -0.08 -15.64
C TRP A 45 -9.72 -0.84 -16.06
N SER A 46 -9.78 -2.17 -16.15
CA SER A 46 -8.59 -3.02 -16.31
C SER A 46 -7.82 -2.81 -17.61
N THR A 47 -8.37 -2.14 -18.62
CA THR A 47 -7.69 -1.81 -19.89
C THR A 47 -7.14 -0.39 -19.92
N THR A 48 -7.35 0.39 -18.86
CA THR A 48 -6.95 1.79 -18.75
C THR A 48 -5.48 1.89 -18.36
N TYR A 49 -4.74 2.74 -19.07
CA TYR A 49 -3.39 3.15 -18.68
C TYR A 49 -3.46 4.47 -17.93
N PHE A 50 -3.00 4.47 -16.69
CA PHE A 50 -2.85 5.66 -15.88
C PHE A 50 -1.47 6.27 -16.14
N GLU A 51 -1.41 7.60 -16.24
CA GLU A 51 -0.15 8.33 -16.37
C GLU A 51 0.71 8.14 -15.12
N GLU A 52 0.06 8.17 -13.96
CA GLU A 52 0.65 7.94 -12.65
C GLU A 52 -0.35 7.15 -11.79
N VAL A 53 0.15 6.19 -11.02
CA VAL A 53 -0.56 5.52 -9.92
C VAL A 53 0.30 5.68 -8.69
N SER A 54 -0.25 6.28 -7.64
CA SER A 54 0.45 6.40 -6.37
C SER A 54 -0.19 5.56 -5.28
N LEU A 55 0.65 4.93 -4.46
CA LEU A 55 0.27 4.32 -3.19
C LEU A 55 0.87 5.14 -2.05
N TYR A 56 0.05 5.46 -1.06
CA TYR A 56 0.44 6.18 0.14
C TYR A 56 0.19 5.29 1.36
N ILE A 57 1.19 5.23 2.24
CA ILE A 57 1.12 4.45 3.47
C ILE A 57 1.64 5.30 4.62
N GLU A 58 0.92 5.29 5.73
CA GLU A 58 1.30 5.94 6.98
C GLU A 58 1.18 4.92 8.12
N VAL A 59 2.30 4.57 8.74
CA VAL A 59 2.34 3.72 9.94
C VAL A 59 1.94 4.55 11.16
N LEU A 60 1.01 4.02 11.93
CA LEU A 60 0.53 4.63 13.17
C LEU A 60 1.13 3.96 14.41
N THR A 61 1.57 2.71 14.30
CA THR A 61 2.25 2.00 15.40
C THR A 61 3.60 2.65 15.73
N ALA A 62 3.74 3.11 16.97
CA ALA A 62 4.97 3.74 17.45
C ALA A 62 6.19 2.81 17.31
N GLY A 63 7.30 3.36 16.81
CA GLY A 63 8.56 2.63 16.64
C GLY A 63 8.61 1.71 15.41
N VAL A 64 7.48 1.45 14.75
CA VAL A 64 7.44 0.65 13.52
C VAL A 64 7.72 1.55 12.31
N LYS A 65 8.51 1.05 11.36
CA LYS A 65 8.91 1.77 10.14
C LYS A 65 8.86 0.85 8.92
N LEU A 66 8.59 1.44 7.76
CA LEU A 66 8.55 0.79 6.46
C LEU A 66 9.75 1.21 5.60
N ALA A 67 10.17 0.28 4.74
CA ALA A 67 11.07 0.56 3.63
C ALA A 67 10.64 -0.26 2.40
N PRO A 68 11.01 0.17 1.19
CA PRO A 68 10.88 -0.67 -0.01
C PRO A 68 11.49 -2.07 0.23
N GLY A 69 10.75 -3.12 -0.13
CA GLY A 69 11.19 -4.50 0.05
C GLY A 69 12.48 -4.81 -0.73
N ALA A 70 13.48 -5.34 -0.04
CA ALA A 70 14.80 -5.61 -0.61
C ALA A 70 14.89 -6.92 -1.43
N ALA A 71 13.97 -7.87 -1.21
CA ALA A 71 14.12 -9.24 -1.70
C ALA A 71 13.72 -9.47 -3.17
N ASP A 72 12.78 -8.69 -3.72
CA ASP A 72 12.11 -9.02 -4.99
C ASP A 72 12.22 -7.93 -6.08
N GLY A 73 13.27 -7.12 -6.05
CA GLY A 73 13.40 -5.99 -6.99
C GLY A 73 12.36 -4.88 -6.76
N ASN A 74 11.58 -4.96 -5.68
CA ASN A 74 10.55 -3.99 -5.33
C ASN A 74 11.15 -2.60 -5.01
N ALA A 75 12.43 -2.54 -4.69
CA ALA A 75 13.17 -1.29 -4.63
C ALA A 75 13.06 -0.47 -5.93
N THR A 76 12.99 -1.10 -7.11
CA THR A 76 13.10 -0.42 -8.42
C THR A 76 11.79 -0.37 -9.21
N ILE A 77 10.65 -0.72 -8.60
CA ILE A 77 9.37 -0.79 -9.34
C ILE A 77 8.74 0.58 -9.64
N GLY A 78 9.29 1.66 -9.08
CA GLY A 78 8.79 3.00 -9.27
C GLY A 78 9.61 4.02 -8.48
N GLU A 79 9.04 5.21 -8.34
CA GLU A 79 9.66 6.30 -7.59
C GLU A 79 9.17 6.28 -6.14
N TRP A 80 10.10 6.14 -5.21
CA TRP A 80 9.81 6.15 -3.78
C TRP A 80 10.00 7.55 -3.21
N SER A 81 9.06 7.99 -2.38
CA SER A 81 9.15 9.25 -1.64
C SER A 81 8.81 9.05 -0.18
N VAL A 82 9.40 9.87 0.69
CA VAL A 82 9.12 9.90 2.12
C VAL A 82 8.62 11.30 2.52
N TRP A 83 7.85 11.39 3.59
CA TRP A 83 7.30 12.66 4.06
C TRP A 83 8.32 13.42 4.91
N GLU A 84 8.83 14.56 4.43
CA GLU A 84 9.80 15.40 5.14
C GLU A 84 9.34 16.86 5.11
N GLY A 85 9.27 17.51 6.28
CA GLY A 85 9.02 18.96 6.34
C GLY A 85 7.69 19.43 5.74
N GLY A 86 6.71 18.53 5.55
CA GLY A 86 5.43 18.86 4.93
C GLY A 86 5.34 18.57 3.44
N ASP A 87 6.34 17.90 2.85
CA ASP A 87 6.35 17.54 1.44
C ASP A 87 6.81 16.09 1.22
N TRP A 88 6.50 15.54 0.04
CA TRP A 88 6.98 14.24 -0.40
C TRP A 88 8.33 14.38 -1.11
N VAL A 89 9.39 13.94 -0.44
CA VAL A 89 10.76 14.02 -0.97
C VAL A 89 11.14 12.67 -1.57
N VAL A 90 11.54 12.65 -2.84
CA VAL A 90 12.05 11.45 -3.52
C VAL A 90 13.32 10.97 -2.83
N LYS A 91 13.40 9.67 -2.55
CA LYS A 91 14.56 9.03 -1.92
C LYS A 91 14.99 7.80 -2.69
N GLU A 92 16.27 7.47 -2.56
CA GLU A 92 16.77 6.19 -3.01
C GLU A 92 16.02 5.05 -2.30
N PRO A 93 15.70 3.97 -3.02
CA PRO A 93 14.98 2.86 -2.43
C PRO A 93 15.71 2.28 -1.22
N GLY A 94 14.96 2.02 -0.16
CA GLY A 94 15.44 1.23 0.97
C GLY A 94 16.04 2.00 2.15
N ARG A 95 16.36 3.32 2.05
CA ARG A 95 16.88 4.06 3.22
C ARG A 95 16.60 5.57 3.24
N PRO A 96 16.41 6.16 4.44
CA PRO A 96 16.15 5.48 5.72
C PRO A 96 14.70 4.93 5.80
N PRO A 97 14.43 3.89 6.62
CA PRO A 97 13.06 3.47 6.92
C PRO A 97 12.24 4.63 7.49
N THR A 98 10.96 4.70 7.11
CA THR A 98 10.07 5.83 7.38
C THR A 98 8.72 5.37 7.93
N ASP A 99 7.99 6.24 8.61
CA ASP A 99 6.57 6.00 8.95
C ASP A 99 5.64 6.36 7.79
N ARG A 100 6.05 7.26 6.90
CA ARG A 100 5.26 7.70 5.75
C ARG A 100 6.01 7.43 4.46
N LEU A 101 5.42 6.60 3.62
CA LEU A 101 6.00 6.14 2.37
C LEU A 101 5.00 6.34 1.25
N ARG A 102 5.49 6.87 0.12
CA ARG A 102 4.75 6.94 -1.14
C ARG A 102 5.52 6.20 -2.21
N LEU A 103 4.81 5.41 -3.00
CA LEU A 103 5.30 4.85 -4.25
C LEU A 103 4.53 5.49 -5.40
N ARG A 104 5.22 5.97 -6.43
CA ARG A 104 4.62 6.39 -7.70
C ARG A 104 5.07 5.47 -8.82
N ARG A 105 4.13 4.99 -9.62
CA ARG A 105 4.39 4.21 -10.84
C ARG A 105 3.79 4.93 -12.03
N PHE A 106 4.52 4.96 -13.13
CA PHE A 106 4.16 5.75 -14.31
C PHE A 106 3.75 4.83 -15.45
N LYS A 107 2.78 5.27 -16.25
CA LYS A 107 2.27 4.52 -17.41
C LYS A 107 1.83 3.11 -17.04
N GLU A 108 1.14 3.00 -15.92
CA GLU A 108 0.78 1.71 -15.30
C GLU A 108 -0.64 1.32 -15.69
N ARG A 109 -0.84 0.01 -15.83
CA ARG A 109 -2.17 -0.58 -15.98
C ARG A 109 -2.50 -1.33 -14.69
N VAL A 110 -3.60 -0.95 -14.05
CA VAL A 110 -4.05 -1.59 -12.81
C VAL A 110 -5.18 -2.57 -13.13
N THR A 111 -5.04 -3.81 -12.68
CA THR A 111 -5.97 -4.92 -12.90
C THR A 111 -6.66 -5.35 -11.60
N GLY A 112 -7.80 -6.03 -11.74
CA GLY A 112 -8.49 -6.67 -10.63
C GLY A 112 -7.84 -8.01 -10.25
N GLY A 113 -7.91 -8.37 -8.96
CA GLY A 113 -7.49 -9.67 -8.42
C GLY A 113 -6.29 -9.60 -7.48
N GLY A 114 -6.33 -10.37 -6.38
CA GLY A 114 -5.19 -10.48 -5.46
C GLY A 114 -4.00 -11.13 -6.17
N ILE A 115 -2.82 -10.49 -6.12
CA ILE A 115 -1.57 -10.90 -6.81
C ILE A 115 -1.58 -10.71 -8.34
N ASN A 116 -2.73 -10.43 -8.95
CA ASN A 116 -2.82 -9.97 -10.35
C ASN A 116 -2.94 -8.45 -10.48
N GLY A 117 -3.14 -7.74 -9.37
CA GLY A 117 -3.04 -6.28 -9.29
C GLY A 117 -1.60 -5.80 -9.15
N LEU A 118 -1.44 -4.52 -8.82
CA LEU A 118 -0.14 -3.92 -8.56
C LEU A 118 0.31 -4.28 -7.13
N THR A 119 0.87 -5.47 -6.93
CA THR A 119 1.36 -5.93 -5.62
C THR A 119 2.69 -5.30 -5.28
N ILE A 120 2.78 -4.71 -4.09
CA ILE A 120 3.94 -3.97 -3.61
C ILE A 120 4.43 -4.60 -2.30
N TYR A 121 5.70 -4.94 -2.24
CA TYR A 121 6.34 -5.58 -1.09
C TYR A 121 7.19 -4.61 -0.27
N LEU A 122 7.01 -4.59 1.03
CA LEU A 122 7.60 -3.63 1.96
C LEU A 122 8.23 -4.35 3.12
N SER A 123 9.43 -3.92 3.50
CA SER A 123 10.07 -4.37 4.73
C SER A 123 9.47 -3.61 5.91
N VAL A 124 9.01 -4.34 6.93
CA VAL A 124 8.51 -3.81 8.19
C VAL A 124 9.58 -4.02 9.25
N THR A 125 9.97 -2.94 9.93
CA THR A 125 11.01 -2.97 10.99
C THR A 125 10.45 -2.40 12.28
N GLY A 126 10.94 -2.90 13.42
CA GLY A 126 10.49 -2.45 14.75
C GLY A 126 9.18 -3.06 15.24
N LEU A 127 8.53 -3.92 14.45
CA LEU A 127 7.33 -4.66 14.89
C LEU A 127 7.76 -5.87 15.76
N PRO A 128 7.33 -5.96 17.03
CA PRO A 128 7.59 -7.14 17.86
C PRO A 128 6.89 -8.38 17.31
N GLU A 129 7.40 -9.58 17.62
CA GLU A 129 6.84 -10.85 17.15
C GLU A 129 5.35 -11.04 17.51
N ALA A 130 4.97 -10.66 18.74
CA ALA A 130 3.58 -10.65 19.21
C ALA A 130 2.87 -9.29 19.03
N GLY A 131 3.48 -8.37 18.29
CA GLY A 131 2.97 -7.02 18.05
C GLY A 131 1.95 -6.97 16.93
N ALA A 132 1.14 -5.91 16.95
CA ALA A 132 0.19 -5.60 15.89
C ALA A 132 0.58 -4.29 15.19
N LEU A 133 0.48 -4.30 13.86
CA LEU A 133 0.62 -3.12 13.04
C LEU A 133 -0.72 -2.39 12.90
N GLU A 134 -0.63 -1.07 12.91
CA GLU A 134 -1.70 -0.12 12.64
C GLU A 134 -1.19 0.86 11.59
N LEU A 135 -1.97 1.09 10.54
CA LEU A 135 -1.58 1.94 9.41
C LEU A 135 -2.79 2.54 8.70
N ASN A 136 -2.54 3.66 8.02
CA ASN A 136 -3.41 4.20 6.99
C ASN A 136 -2.84 3.90 5.61
N ALA A 137 -3.71 3.58 4.65
CA ALA A 137 -3.35 3.44 3.25
C ALA A 137 -4.40 4.03 2.32
N TYR A 138 -3.96 4.62 1.21
CA TYR A 138 -4.81 5.05 0.10
C TYR A 138 -3.99 5.11 -1.19
N CYS A 139 -4.67 5.12 -2.32
CA CYS A 139 -4.04 5.29 -3.61
C CYS A 139 -4.70 6.41 -4.41
N ASP A 140 -3.96 6.96 -5.37
CA ASP A 140 -4.49 7.85 -6.38
C ASP A 140 -3.98 7.45 -7.76
N ALA A 141 -4.64 7.99 -8.79
CA ALA A 141 -4.11 7.94 -10.13
C ALA A 141 -4.46 9.17 -10.94
N ILE A 142 -3.61 9.44 -11.92
CA ILE A 142 -3.78 10.47 -12.92
C ILE A 142 -4.10 9.78 -14.24
N TYR A 143 -5.22 10.16 -14.86
CA TYR A 143 -5.62 9.69 -16.17
C TYR A 143 -5.94 10.88 -17.08
N ALA A 144 -5.02 11.22 -18.00
CA ALA A 144 -5.10 12.20 -19.10
C ALA A 144 -5.60 13.63 -18.76
N VAL A 145 -6.79 13.76 -18.16
CA VAL A 145 -7.48 15.01 -17.82
C VAL A 145 -8.11 15.00 -16.41
N ALA A 146 -8.02 13.90 -15.65
CA ALA A 146 -8.63 13.79 -14.32
C ALA A 146 -7.71 13.03 -13.35
N ASP A 147 -7.75 13.45 -12.09
CA ASP A 147 -7.22 12.70 -10.96
C ASP A 147 -8.35 11.95 -10.23
N THR A 148 -8.02 10.77 -9.72
CA THR A 148 -8.93 9.98 -8.88
C THR A 148 -8.20 9.51 -7.64
N LYS A 149 -8.91 9.45 -6.52
CA LYS A 149 -8.37 9.03 -5.23
C LYS A 149 -9.25 7.94 -4.64
N SER A 150 -8.63 6.90 -4.10
CA SER A 150 -9.34 5.91 -3.31
C SER A 150 -9.76 6.49 -1.97
N CYS A 151 -10.69 5.80 -1.32
CA CYS A 151 -10.92 6.02 0.10
C CYS A 151 -9.66 5.70 0.89
N ARG A 152 -9.41 6.50 1.93
CA ARG A 152 -8.40 6.17 2.93
C ARG A 152 -8.92 5.02 3.78
N ILE A 153 -8.06 4.03 3.97
CA ILE A 153 -8.33 2.85 4.77
C ILE A 153 -7.47 2.93 6.02
N HIS A 154 -8.08 2.83 7.19
CA HIS A 154 -7.39 2.61 8.44
C HIS A 154 -7.42 1.11 8.76
N MET A 155 -6.25 0.49 8.88
CA MET A 155 -6.10 -0.92 9.25
C MET A 155 -5.51 -0.99 10.65
N GLN A 156 -6.07 -1.87 11.49
CA GLN A 156 -5.70 -2.00 12.89
C GLN A 156 -5.69 -3.46 13.33
N ASP A 157 -4.96 -3.71 14.42
CA ASP A 157 -4.75 -5.05 15.00
C ASP A 157 -4.22 -6.05 13.96
N PHE A 158 -3.25 -5.61 13.13
CA PHE A 158 -2.73 -6.42 12.03
C PHE A 158 -1.50 -7.22 12.47
N HIS A 159 -1.67 -8.52 12.71
CA HIS A 159 -0.59 -9.42 13.16
C HIS A 159 0.09 -10.14 11.98
N VAL A 160 1.33 -10.59 12.20
CA VAL A 160 2.03 -11.43 11.22
C VAL A 160 1.24 -12.71 10.95
N GLY A 161 1.15 -13.09 9.67
CA GLY A 161 0.35 -14.23 9.19
C GLY A 161 -1.10 -13.87 8.84
N GLN A 162 -1.56 -12.66 9.14
CA GLN A 162 -2.90 -12.20 8.77
C GLN A 162 -2.91 -11.55 7.38
N LYS A 163 -4.09 -11.52 6.77
CA LYS A 163 -4.37 -10.78 5.53
C LYS A 163 -5.79 -10.24 5.50
N LEU A 164 -5.95 -9.10 4.83
CA LEU A 164 -7.22 -8.50 4.42
C LEU A 164 -7.33 -8.64 2.90
N THR A 165 -8.47 -9.09 2.37
CA THR A 165 -8.61 -9.41 0.95
C THR A 165 -9.78 -8.68 0.30
N GLY A 166 -9.68 -8.43 -1.02
CA GLY A 166 -10.74 -7.81 -1.82
C GLY A 166 -10.46 -6.34 -2.11
N PHE A 167 -11.51 -5.59 -2.45
CA PHE A 167 -11.44 -4.14 -2.69
C PHE A 167 -11.66 -3.40 -1.37
N LEU A 168 -10.58 -3.16 -0.62
CA LEU A 168 -10.67 -2.50 0.68
C LEU A 168 -11.14 -1.06 0.49
N GLY A 169 -12.21 -0.69 1.22
CA GLY A 169 -12.85 0.62 1.14
C GLY A 169 -13.94 0.75 0.09
N ARG A 170 -14.19 -0.28 -0.72
CA ARG A 170 -15.39 -0.34 -1.56
C ARG A 170 -16.61 -0.57 -0.67
N THR A 171 -17.67 0.23 -0.84
CA THR A 171 -18.96 -0.09 -0.24
C THR A 171 -19.48 -1.40 -0.83
N PRO A 172 -19.84 -2.42 -0.02
CA PRO A 172 -20.47 -3.63 -0.53
C PRO A 172 -21.73 -3.26 -1.32
N ALA A 173 -21.91 -3.87 -2.50
CA ALA A 173 -23.13 -3.73 -3.30
C ALA A 173 -24.32 -4.39 -2.61
#